data_AF-A0A950PR43-F1
#
_entry.id   AF-A0A950PR43-F1
#
_cell.length_a   1.000
_cell.length_b   1.000
_cell.length_c   1.000
_cell.angle_alpha   90.00
_cell.angle_beta   90.00
_cell.angle_gamma   90.00
#
_symmetry.space_group_name_H-M   'P 1'
#
loop_
_entity.id
_entity.type
_entity.pdbx_description
1 polymer ?
#
loop_
_entity_poly.entity_id
_entity_poly.type
_entity_poly.pdbx_seq_one_letter_code
_entity_poly.pdbx_strand_id
1 'polypeptide(L)'
;MASLNVGHLGEYLREQRRNAQLSLRQLAEAAGVSNPYLSQIERGLRKPSAEILQQLAKALRISAETLYVQAGILDERDRDSASIHTAILTDPTINERQKQVLLQIYESFRKENGVAAQDGEGDAGGT
;
A
#
# COMPACT_ATOMS: atom_id res chain seq x y z
N MET A 1 4.48 -17.31 -1.56
CA MET A 1 5.69 -16.52 -1.87
C MET A 1 5.28 -15.12 -2.30
N ALA A 2 5.15 -14.19 -1.37
CA ALA A 2 5.01 -12.76 -1.68
C ALA A 2 6.28 -12.08 -1.17
N SER A 3 7.34 -12.13 -1.97
CA SER A 3 8.56 -11.38 -1.70
C SER A 3 8.24 -9.89 -1.83
N LEU A 4 8.17 -9.20 -0.67
CA LEU A 4 8.07 -7.76 -0.51
C LEU A 4 9.25 -7.06 -1.20
N ASN A 5 9.11 -6.82 -2.51
CA ASN A 5 10.19 -6.30 -3.34
C ASN A 5 10.21 -4.77 -3.25
N VAL A 6 11.19 -4.26 -2.50
CA VAL A 6 11.59 -2.84 -2.46
C VAL A 6 11.91 -2.28 -3.88
N GLY A 7 12.10 -3.16 -4.87
CA GLY A 7 12.24 -2.80 -6.28
C GLY A 7 10.96 -2.28 -6.96
N HIS A 8 9.77 -2.76 -6.62
CA HIS A 8 8.53 -2.39 -7.32
C HIS A 8 8.17 -0.92 -7.12
N LEU A 9 8.29 -0.41 -5.88
CA LEU A 9 8.01 1.00 -5.59
C LEU A 9 8.95 1.95 -6.36
N GLY A 10 10.25 1.66 -6.37
CA GLY A 10 11.25 2.53 -7.00
C GLY A 10 11.07 2.62 -8.52
N GLU A 11 10.84 1.49 -9.17
CA GLU A 11 10.55 1.41 -10.60
C GLU A 11 9.22 2.11 -10.92
N TYR A 12 8.17 1.83 -10.14
CA TYR A 12 6.87 2.47 -10.31
C TYR A 12 6.96 4.00 -10.18
N LEU A 13 7.64 4.53 -9.16
CA LEU A 13 7.84 5.97 -9.00
C LEU A 13 8.58 6.58 -10.20
N ARG A 14 9.60 5.89 -10.70
CA ARG A 14 10.35 6.33 -11.89
C ARG A 14 9.48 6.37 -13.14
N GLU A 15 8.61 5.39 -13.32
CA GLU A 15 7.63 5.36 -14.41
C GLU A 15 6.61 6.49 -14.30
N GLN A 16 5.99 6.66 -13.13
CA GLN A 16 5.03 7.75 -12.91
C GLN A 16 5.66 9.13 -13.15
N ARG A 17 6.90 9.34 -12.70
CA ARG A 17 7.64 10.57 -12.95
C ARG A 17 7.85 10.82 -14.45
N ARG A 18 8.23 9.78 -15.21
CA ARG A 18 8.43 9.87 -16.67
C ARG A 18 7.12 10.14 -17.41
N ASN A 19 6.03 9.51 -16.99
CA ASN A 19 4.69 9.73 -17.55
C ASN A 19 4.22 11.17 -17.31
N ALA A 20 4.54 11.74 -16.15
CA ALA A 20 4.31 13.14 -15.83
C ALA A 20 5.31 14.11 -16.52
N GLN A 21 6.25 13.59 -17.33
CA GLN A 21 7.33 14.34 -17.99
C GLN A 21 8.17 15.21 -17.03
N LEU A 22 8.32 14.76 -15.79
CA LEU A 22 9.12 15.45 -14.78
C LEU A 22 10.56 14.93 -14.78
N SER A 23 11.51 15.86 -14.72
CA SER A 23 12.87 15.52 -14.31
C SER A 23 12.91 15.11 -12.84
N LEU A 24 13.95 14.38 -12.45
CA LEU A 24 14.16 14.00 -11.06
C LEU A 24 14.23 15.24 -10.15
N ARG A 25 14.80 16.36 -10.63
CA ARG A 25 14.90 17.61 -9.87
C ARG A 25 13.53 18.25 -9.65
N GLN A 26 12.72 18.30 -10.69
CA GLN A 26 11.36 18.87 -10.59
C GLN A 26 10.46 18.07 -9.65
N LEU A 27 10.52 16.73 -9.70
CA LEU A 27 9.73 15.92 -8.75
C LEU A 27 10.23 16.11 -7.32
N ALA A 28 11.56 16.13 -7.11
CA ALA A 28 12.13 16.34 -5.78
C ALA A 28 11.68 17.68 -5.18
N GLU A 29 11.73 18.76 -5.96
CA GLU A 29 11.26 20.09 -5.56
C GLU A 29 9.76 20.10 -5.25
N ALA A 30 8.93 19.52 -6.13
CA ALA A 30 7.49 19.46 -5.96
C ALA A 30 7.07 18.63 -4.73
N ALA A 31 7.84 17.59 -4.40
CA ALA A 31 7.60 16.74 -3.24
C ALA A 31 8.29 17.26 -1.96
N GLY A 32 9.09 18.34 -2.02
CA GLY A 32 9.79 18.88 -0.86
C GLY A 32 10.91 17.96 -0.33
N VAL A 33 11.48 17.12 -1.19
CA VAL A 33 12.57 16.19 -0.84
C VAL A 33 13.86 16.53 -1.56
N SER A 34 15.00 16.04 -1.06
CA SER A 34 16.27 16.25 -1.75
C SER A 34 16.37 15.36 -3.00
N ASN A 35 16.99 15.89 -4.06
CA ASN A 35 17.22 15.15 -5.30
C ASN A 35 18.04 13.85 -5.09
N PRO A 36 19.12 13.83 -4.26
CA PRO A 36 19.83 12.59 -3.95
C PRO A 36 18.97 11.55 -3.23
N TYR A 37 18.08 11.98 -2.33
CA TYR A 37 17.19 11.07 -1.61
C TYR A 37 16.17 10.43 -2.55
N LEU A 38 15.53 11.22 -3.41
CA LEU A 38 14.61 10.69 -4.43
C LEU A 38 15.32 9.71 -5.40
N SER A 39 16.57 10.00 -5.79
CA SER A 39 17.40 9.08 -6.59
C SER A 39 17.63 7.74 -5.89
N GLN A 40 17.81 7.73 -4.57
CA GLN A 40 17.98 6.51 -3.80
C GLN A 40 16.67 5.71 -3.71
N ILE A 41 15.53 6.39 -3.57
CA ILE A 41 14.20 5.75 -3.57
C ILE A 41 13.91 5.08 -4.92
N GLU A 42 14.09 5.78 -6.05
CA GLU A 42 13.81 5.22 -7.40
C GLU A 42 14.71 4.02 -7.75
N ARG A 43 15.84 3.85 -7.05
CA ARG A 43 16.76 2.71 -7.20
C ARG A 43 16.53 1.61 -6.17
N GLY A 44 15.53 1.75 -5.29
CA GLY A 44 15.25 0.80 -4.22
C GLY A 44 16.31 0.79 -3.10
N LEU A 45 17.21 1.78 -3.05
CA LEU A 45 18.29 1.86 -2.05
C LEU A 45 17.81 2.45 -0.72
N ARG A 46 16.65 3.12 -0.71
CA ARG A 46 16.03 3.68 0.49
C ARG A 46 14.54 3.41 0.49
N LYS A 47 14.03 3.00 1.65
CA LYS A 47 12.60 2.93 1.93
C LYS A 47 12.11 4.31 2.38
N PRO A 48 11.18 4.95 1.67
CA PRO A 48 10.56 6.20 2.11
C PRO A 48 9.59 5.97 3.28
N SER A 49 9.34 7.00 4.09
CA SER A 49 8.27 6.97 5.09
C SER A 49 6.90 7.19 4.43
N ALA A 50 5.82 6.92 5.17
CA ALA A 50 4.46 7.20 4.71
C ALA A 50 4.25 8.68 4.36
N GLU A 51 4.81 9.59 5.14
CA GLU A 51 4.76 11.04 4.86
C GLU A 51 5.43 11.39 3.52
N ILE A 52 6.61 10.84 3.25
CA ILE A 52 7.30 11.03 1.97
C ILE A 52 6.47 10.47 0.81
N LEU A 53 5.85 9.30 0.99
CA LEU A 53 4.96 8.72 -0.02
C LEU A 53 3.73 9.61 -0.29
N GLN A 54 3.15 10.24 0.73
CA GLN A 54 2.07 11.21 0.53
C GLN A 54 2.53 12.44 -0.26
N GLN A 55 3.70 12.97 0.06
CA GLN A 55 4.26 14.12 -0.66
C GLN A 55 4.54 13.78 -2.13
N LEU A 56 5.11 12.62 -2.40
CA LEU A 56 5.35 12.12 -3.75
C LEU A 56 4.05 11.88 -4.52
N ALA A 57 3.04 11.27 -3.89
CA ALA A 57 1.72 11.06 -4.47
C ALA A 57 1.06 12.39 -4.87
N LYS A 58 1.13 13.39 -3.99
CA LYS A 58 0.62 14.74 -4.25
C LYS A 58 1.34 15.41 -5.42
N ALA A 59 2.66 15.32 -5.47
CA ALA A 59 3.47 15.90 -6.54
C ALA A 59 3.20 15.23 -7.90
N LEU A 60 3.00 13.90 -7.90
CA LEU A 60 2.66 13.11 -9.09
C LEU A 60 1.17 13.13 -9.44
N ARG A 61 0.31 13.70 -8.58
CA ARG A 61 -1.16 13.71 -8.71
C ARG A 61 -1.76 12.31 -8.84
N ILE A 62 -1.24 11.36 -8.06
CA ILE A 62 -1.75 9.99 -7.97
C ILE A 62 -2.22 9.68 -6.55
N SER A 63 -2.91 8.55 -6.37
CA SER A 63 -3.33 8.12 -5.03
C SER A 63 -2.12 7.70 -4.18
N ALA A 64 -2.05 8.22 -2.95
CA ALA A 64 -1.07 7.78 -1.96
C ALA A 64 -1.25 6.30 -1.59
N GLU A 65 -2.49 5.81 -1.63
CA GLU A 65 -2.83 4.41 -1.38
C GLU A 65 -2.12 3.48 -2.37
N THR A 66 -2.07 3.84 -3.66
CA THR A 66 -1.35 3.07 -4.67
C THR A 66 0.14 2.96 -4.32
N LEU A 67 0.74 4.06 -3.83
CA LEU A 67 2.13 4.03 -3.40
C LEU A 67 2.33 3.19 -2.12
N TYR A 68 1.35 3.16 -1.21
CA TYR A 68 1.42 2.31 -0.02
C TYR A 68 1.37 0.83 -0.36
N VAL A 69 0.52 0.44 -1.31
CA VAL A 69 0.48 -0.93 -1.82
C VAL A 69 1.81 -1.31 -2.45
N GLN A 70 2.35 -0.46 -3.34
CA GLN A 70 3.66 -0.71 -3.96
C GLN A 70 4.81 -0.72 -2.94
N ALA A 71 4.68 0.02 -1.84
CA ALA A 71 5.63 0.02 -0.74
C ALA A 71 5.48 -1.17 0.23
N GLY A 72 4.43 -2.00 0.07
CA GLY A 72 4.08 -3.07 1.01
C GLY A 72 3.64 -2.57 2.38
N ILE A 73 3.22 -1.30 2.48
CA ILE A 73 2.68 -0.69 3.71
C ILE A 73 1.20 -1.03 3.87
N LEU A 74 0.50 -1.20 2.75
CA LEU A 74 -0.90 -1.59 2.70
C LEU A 74 -1.00 -2.90 1.90
N ASP A 75 -1.57 -3.94 2.49
CA ASP A 75 -1.86 -5.18 1.77
C ASP A 75 -3.06 -4.96 0.84
N GLU A 76 -3.00 -5.46 -0.41
CA GLU A 76 -4.14 -5.43 -1.33
C GLU A 76 -5.39 -6.10 -0.73
N ARG A 77 -5.18 -7.08 0.14
CA ARG A 77 -6.23 -7.75 0.92
C ARG A 77 -6.99 -6.78 1.83
N ASP A 78 -6.32 -5.80 2.41
CA ASP A 78 -6.97 -4.80 3.27
C ASP A 78 -7.83 -3.82 2.46
N ARG A 79 -7.39 -3.52 1.24
CA ARG A 79 -8.18 -2.72 0.28
C ARG A 79 -9.45 -3.46 -0.15
N ASP A 80 -9.33 -4.73 -0.52
CA ASP A 80 -10.48 -5.55 -0.89
C ASP A 80 -11.47 -5.69 0.28
N SER A 81 -10.97 -5.76 1.52
CA SER A 81 -11.83 -5.74 2.70
C SER A 81 -12.55 -4.43 2.93
N ALA A 82 -11.89 -3.29 2.77
CA ALA A 82 -12.56 -2.00 2.87
C ALA A 82 -13.68 -1.87 1.81
N SER A 83 -13.45 -2.42 0.61
CA SER A 83 -14.45 -2.51 -0.46
C SER A 83 -15.64 -3.39 -0.07
N ILE A 84 -15.39 -4.61 0.43
CA ILE A 84 -16.44 -5.54 0.88
C ILE A 84 -17.24 -4.95 2.04
N HIS A 85 -16.58 -4.34 3.01
CA HIS A 85 -17.22 -3.69 4.15
C HIS A 85 -18.19 -2.59 3.68
N THR A 86 -17.77 -1.79 2.70
CA THR A 86 -18.61 -0.74 2.09
C THR A 86 -19.79 -1.34 1.33
N ALA A 87 -19.59 -2.44 0.58
CA ALA A 87 -20.65 -3.12 -0.14
C ALA A 87 -21.75 -3.65 0.81
N ILE A 88 -21.36 -4.24 1.95
CA ILE A 88 -22.31 -4.73 2.96
C ILE A 88 -23.12 -3.58 3.57
N LEU A 89 -22.48 -2.46 3.90
CA LEU A 89 -23.17 -1.30 4.49
C LEU A 89 -24.15 -0.63 3.52
N THR A 90 -23.83 -0.61 2.23
CA THR A 90 -24.62 0.07 1.20
C THR A 90 -25.70 -0.80 0.57
N ASP A 91 -25.74 -2.10 0.90
CA ASP A 91 -26.77 -3.03 0.42
C ASP A 91 -28.17 -2.63 0.96
N PRO A 92 -29.12 -2.26 0.09
CA PRO A 92 -30.47 -1.87 0.50
C PRO A 92 -31.39 -3.06 0.81
N THR A 93 -30.97 -4.29 0.51
CA THR A 93 -31.81 -5.49 0.62
C THR A 93 -31.77 -6.14 2.01
N ILE A 94 -30.82 -5.72 2.85
CA ILE A 94 -30.62 -6.24 4.21
C ILE A 94 -30.74 -5.12 5.25
N ASN A 95 -31.26 -5.47 6.42
CA ASN A 95 -31.43 -4.51 7.52
C ASN A 95 -30.13 -4.31 8.31
N GLU A 96 -30.10 -3.27 9.16
CA GLU A 96 -28.90 -2.92 9.94
C GLU A 96 -28.40 -4.07 10.82
N ARG A 97 -29.30 -4.87 11.41
CA ARG A 97 -28.89 -6.03 12.22
C ARG A 97 -28.18 -7.08 11.38
N GLN A 98 -28.68 -7.38 10.18
CA GLN A 98 -28.07 -8.34 9.26
C GLN A 98 -26.71 -7.86 8.77
N LYS A 99 -26.58 -6.56 8.47
CA LYS A 99 -25.29 -5.94 8.12
C LYS A 99 -24.26 -6.12 9.24
N GLN A 100 -24.62 -5.80 10.48
CA GLN A 100 -23.73 -5.96 11.63
C GLN A 100 -23.27 -7.41 11.83
N VAL A 101 -24.17 -8.39 11.66
CA VAL A 101 -23.80 -9.82 11.75
C VAL A 101 -22.85 -10.22 10.63
N LEU A 102 -23.11 -9.81 9.39
CA LEU A 102 -22.23 -10.12 8.25
C LEU A 102 -20.83 -9.54 8.43
N LEU A 103 -20.74 -8.29 8.89
CA LEU A 103 -19.46 -7.64 9.19
C LEU A 103 -18.70 -8.37 10.30
N GLN A 104 -19.39 -8.74 11.39
CA GLN A 104 -18.78 -9.47 12.49
C GLN A 104 -18.20 -10.83 12.05
N ILE A 105 -18.95 -11.60 11.25
CA ILE A 105 -18.50 -12.90 10.72
C ILE A 105 -17.32 -12.71 9.75
N TYR A 106 -17.39 -11.69 8.90
CA TYR A 106 -16.31 -11.38 7.97
C TYR A 106 -15.01 -11.03 8.69
N GLU A 107 -15.07 -10.18 9.72
CA GLU A 107 -13.92 -9.80 10.54
C GLU A 107 -13.33 -10.99 11.31
N SER A 108 -14.17 -11.88 11.87
CA SER A 108 -13.67 -13.06 12.58
C SER A 108 -12.86 -13.98 11.67
N PHE A 109 -13.36 -14.27 10.46
CA PHE A 109 -12.62 -15.09 9.50
C PHE A 109 -11.34 -14.42 9.02
N ARG A 110 -11.34 -13.09 8.82
CA ARG A 110 -10.11 -12.38 8.47
C ARG A 110 -9.06 -12.45 9.57
N LYS A 111 -9.47 -12.30 10.84
CA LYS A 111 -8.55 -12.36 11.98
C LYS A 111 -7.94 -13.76 12.10
N GLU A 112 -8.75 -14.81 11.99
CA GLU A 112 -8.27 -16.20 12.02
C GLU A 112 -7.26 -16.49 10.89
N ASN A 113 -7.57 -16.06 9.67
CA ASN A 113 -6.68 -16.28 8.52
C ASN A 113 -5.43 -15.38 8.53
N GLY A 114 -5.52 -14.19 9.12
CA GLY A 114 -4.39 -13.26 9.27
C GLY A 114 -3.37 -13.72 10.30
N VAL A 115 -3.83 -14.31 11.42
CA VAL A 115 -2.95 -14.91 12.44
C VAL A 115 -2.24 -16.14 11.88
N ALA A 116 -2.94 -17.01 11.15
CA ALA A 116 -2.35 -18.18 10.50
C ALA A 116 -1.25 -17.85 9.47
N ALA A 117 -1.28 -16.65 8.88
CA ALA A 117 -0.26 -16.19 7.93
C ALA A 117 1.00 -15.62 8.60
N GLN A 118 0.92 -15.17 9.86
CA GLN A 118 2.05 -14.58 10.60
C GLN A 118 2.86 -15.65 11.38
N ASP A 119 2.24 -16.75 11.79
CA ASP A 119 2.91 -17.83 12.55
C ASP A 119 3.78 -18.76 11.69
N GLY A 120 3.76 -18.63 10.35
CA GLY A 120 4.52 -19.45 9.41
C GLY A 120 5.92 -18.93 9.02
N GLU A 121 6.33 -17.75 9.48
CA GLU A 121 7.61 -17.11 9.12
C GLU A 121 8.72 -17.25 10.20
N GLY A 122 8.48 -18.03 11.26
CA GLY A 122 9.38 -18.11 12.43
C GLY A 122 10.45 -19.20 12.46
N ASP A 123 10.51 -20.13 11.49
CA ASP A 123 11.41 -21.31 11.60
C ASP A 123 12.12 -21.68 10.29
N ALA A 124 12.99 -20.81 9.81
CA ALA A 124 13.96 -21.15 8.76
C ALA A 124 15.25 -20.33 8.94
N GLY A 125 15.96 -20.56 10.04
CA GLY A 125 17.19 -19.84 10.35
C GLY A 125 18.07 -20.57 11.36
N GLY A 126 18.37 -21.85 11.12
CA GLY A 126 19.28 -22.60 11.98
C GLY A 126 19.69 -23.94 11.42
N THR A 127 20.71 -23.94 10.56
CA THR A 127 21.86 -24.87 10.59
C THR A 127 22.98 -24.32 9.73
#